data_AF-A0AAV5QLS3-F1
#
_entry.id   AF-A0AAV5QLS3-F1
#
_cell.length_a   1.000
_cell.length_b   1.000
_cell.length_c   1.000
_cell.angle_alpha   90.00
_cell.angle_beta   90.00
_cell.angle_gamma   90.00
#
_symmetry.space_group_name_H-M   'P 1'
#
loop_
_entity.id
_entity.type
_entity.pdbx_description
1 polymer ?
#
loop_
_entity_poly.entity_id
_entity_poly.type
_entity_poly.pdbx_seq_one_letter_code
_entity_poly.pdbx_strand_id
1 'polypeptide(L)'
;MATLDFSPDITTEETYSLAGKQLKLTTEEDIKPYLEELAKVKPLKKIDFSGNTIGIEASKALAEVIEAHGADIEEVNFSDFYTGRLNTEIPQSLEYLLPALLTLPKLSILNLSDNAFGLQTIDPIEKFLPNAVALEHLILSNNGMGPFAGARIGKALFKLAHNKQNRYKDGEVRYLKTFICGRNRLENGSADYLSLGLKANKNLETIKLYQNGIRPAGISKLVNNGLTDLKHLRIIDLQDNTITKKSSSHLAKNLSSSNWTNLKELNLNDALLQKKGGYEILKALSDGKPHNNLKKLKLQFNELDEKSLEILPALIEKNLPNLEHLEINGNIFDEESDELVAIQEIFDKRGFGELDELDELEEPDSDEEDEEEEEEEEEEEEEESEFDSEVAAAELLEELKKTGEEEELISKLEKTHIA
;
A
#
# COMPACT_ATOMS: atom_id res chain seq x y z
N MET A 1 -10.24 -3.74 -1.01
CA MET A 1 -9.14 -2.79 -0.76
C MET A 1 -7.76 -3.45 -0.84
N ALA A 2 -7.52 -4.60 -0.17
CA ALA A 2 -6.24 -5.34 -0.21
C ALA A 2 -6.00 -6.18 -1.47
N THR A 3 -6.30 -5.64 -2.66
CA THR A 3 -6.20 -6.38 -3.93
C THR A 3 -5.34 -5.61 -4.94
N LEU A 4 -4.68 -6.38 -5.80
CA LEU A 4 -3.98 -5.86 -6.99
C LEU A 4 -5.02 -5.33 -8.00
N ASP A 5 -4.60 -4.39 -8.84
CA ASP A 5 -5.40 -3.84 -9.95
C ASP A 5 -5.34 -4.70 -11.22
N PHE A 6 -4.71 -5.87 -11.13
CA PHE A 6 -4.59 -6.84 -12.22
C PHE A 6 -4.69 -8.28 -11.67
N SER A 7 -4.97 -9.22 -12.58
CA SER A 7 -4.88 -10.65 -12.30
C SER A 7 -3.58 -11.20 -12.89
N PRO A 8 -2.73 -11.90 -12.11
CA PRO A 8 -1.52 -12.53 -12.62
C PRO A 8 -1.84 -13.56 -13.70
N ASP A 9 -0.96 -13.70 -14.70
CA ASP A 9 -1.08 -14.69 -15.78
C ASP A 9 -0.64 -16.08 -15.30
N ILE A 10 -1.40 -16.64 -14.35
CA ILE A 10 -1.19 -17.95 -13.74
C ILE A 10 -2.47 -18.77 -13.89
N THR A 11 -2.35 -19.94 -14.51
CA THR A 11 -3.50 -20.83 -14.75
C THR A 11 -3.89 -21.63 -13.50
N THR A 12 -5.09 -22.21 -13.51
CA THR A 12 -5.56 -23.11 -12.45
C THR A 12 -4.69 -24.36 -12.29
N GLU A 13 -4.14 -24.86 -13.39
CA GLU A 13 -3.26 -26.02 -13.44
C GLU A 13 -1.87 -25.73 -12.86
N GLU A 14 -1.48 -24.45 -12.84
CA GLU A 14 -0.23 -23.95 -12.26
C GLU A 14 -0.37 -23.52 -10.79
N THR A 15 -1.57 -23.65 -10.23
CA THR A 15 -1.92 -23.18 -8.90
C THR A 15 -2.22 -24.35 -7.97
N TYR A 16 -1.57 -24.39 -6.81
CA TYR A 16 -2.02 -25.20 -5.69
C TYR A 16 -2.72 -24.31 -4.66
N SER A 17 -4.00 -24.57 -4.41
CA SER A 17 -4.83 -23.75 -3.51
C SER A 17 -5.58 -24.58 -2.47
N LEU A 18 -5.47 -24.12 -1.22
CA LEU A 18 -6.29 -24.51 -0.08
C LEU A 18 -7.15 -23.34 0.42
N ALA A 19 -7.35 -22.31 -0.39
CA ALA A 19 -8.02 -21.07 0.01
C ALA A 19 -9.39 -21.35 0.67
N GLY A 20 -9.60 -20.77 1.86
CA GLY A 20 -10.87 -20.79 2.58
C GLY A 20 -11.32 -22.17 3.09
N LYS A 21 -10.45 -23.18 3.10
CA LYS A 21 -10.79 -24.52 3.60
C LYS A 21 -10.88 -24.61 5.13
N GLN A 22 -10.46 -23.57 5.85
CA GLN A 22 -10.51 -23.49 7.32
C GLN A 22 -9.78 -24.67 8.00
N LEU A 23 -8.68 -25.13 7.40
CA LEU A 23 -7.88 -26.24 7.91
C LEU A 23 -7.08 -25.80 9.14
N LYS A 24 -6.91 -26.70 10.11
CA LYS A 24 -6.02 -26.53 11.26
C LYS A 24 -4.77 -27.38 11.06
N LEU A 25 -3.75 -26.78 10.48
CA LEU A 25 -2.47 -27.41 10.12
C LEU A 25 -1.48 -27.19 11.26
N THR A 26 -1.57 -27.96 12.34
CA THR A 26 -0.77 -27.71 13.56
C THR A 26 0.56 -28.44 13.51
N THR A 27 0.54 -29.74 13.21
CA THR A 27 1.72 -30.60 13.17
C THR A 27 2.17 -30.89 11.74
N GLU A 28 3.32 -31.55 11.60
CA GLU A 28 3.79 -32.06 10.32
C GLU A 28 2.78 -33.04 9.69
N GLU A 29 2.16 -33.92 10.49
CA GLU A 29 1.17 -34.88 10.01
C GLU A 29 -0.10 -34.22 9.45
N ASP A 30 -0.54 -33.10 10.05
CA ASP A 30 -1.74 -32.39 9.60
C ASP A 30 -1.56 -31.82 8.19
N ILE A 31 -0.38 -31.29 7.88
CA ILE A 31 -0.10 -30.64 6.59
C ILE A 31 0.38 -31.63 5.52
N LYS A 32 0.97 -32.76 5.93
CA LYS A 32 1.61 -33.73 5.03
C LYS A 32 0.78 -34.14 3.80
N PRO A 33 -0.52 -34.52 3.91
CA PRO A 33 -1.29 -34.91 2.73
C PRO A 33 -1.36 -33.80 1.67
N TYR A 34 -1.44 -32.54 2.12
CA TYR A 34 -1.50 -31.37 1.26
C TYR A 34 -0.14 -31.05 0.63
N LEU A 35 0.95 -31.28 1.35
CA LEU A 35 2.31 -31.14 0.80
C LEU A 35 2.58 -32.18 -0.30
N GLU A 36 2.07 -33.41 -0.12
CA GLU A 36 2.15 -34.46 -1.14
C GLU A 36 1.33 -34.14 -2.39
N GLU A 37 0.22 -33.40 -2.26
CA GLU A 37 -0.55 -32.88 -3.39
C GLU A 37 0.17 -31.72 -4.08
N LEU A 38 0.67 -30.76 -3.29
CA LEU A 38 1.43 -29.61 -3.77
C LEU A 38 2.64 -30.03 -4.61
N ALA A 39 3.42 -31.02 -4.15
CA ALA A 39 4.60 -31.51 -4.85
C ALA A 39 4.30 -32.18 -6.21
N LYS A 40 3.04 -32.53 -6.48
CA LYS A 40 2.60 -33.12 -7.76
C LYS A 40 2.23 -32.05 -8.80
N VAL A 41 1.97 -30.81 -8.40
CA VAL A 41 1.63 -29.72 -9.31
C VAL A 41 2.87 -29.30 -10.09
N LYS A 42 2.82 -29.42 -11.43
CA LYS A 42 3.93 -29.09 -12.32
C LYS A 42 3.41 -28.50 -13.64
N PRO A 43 3.80 -27.25 -14.01
CA PRO A 43 4.61 -26.32 -13.22
C PRO A 43 3.82 -25.74 -12.04
N LEU A 44 4.49 -25.46 -10.91
CA LEU A 44 3.89 -24.79 -9.75
C LEU A 44 4.31 -23.32 -9.73
N LYS A 45 3.39 -22.43 -10.08
CA LYS A 45 3.61 -20.97 -10.08
C LYS A 45 2.94 -20.25 -8.93
N LYS A 46 1.85 -20.78 -8.38
CA LYS A 46 1.12 -20.16 -7.28
C LYS A 46 0.85 -21.13 -6.14
N ILE A 47 1.12 -20.67 -4.93
CA ILE A 47 0.68 -21.32 -3.69
C ILE A 47 -0.33 -20.39 -3.00
N ASP A 48 -1.52 -20.90 -2.71
CA ASP A 48 -2.53 -20.17 -1.95
C ASP A 48 -3.02 -21.00 -0.76
N PHE A 49 -2.60 -20.60 0.44
CA PHE A 49 -3.01 -21.23 1.69
C PHE A 49 -3.94 -20.33 2.51
N SER A 50 -4.51 -19.29 1.89
CA SER A 50 -5.29 -18.29 2.60
C SER A 50 -6.51 -18.86 3.33
N GLY A 51 -6.89 -18.27 4.45
CA GLY A 51 -8.05 -18.71 5.24
C GLY A 51 -7.89 -20.08 5.89
N ASN A 52 -6.67 -20.42 6.29
CA ASN A 52 -6.32 -21.62 7.06
C ASN A 52 -5.46 -21.23 8.26
N THR A 53 -5.31 -22.14 9.22
CA THR A 53 -4.49 -21.90 10.41
C THR A 53 -3.25 -22.78 10.37
N ILE A 54 -2.06 -22.20 10.30
CA ILE A 54 -0.79 -22.95 10.34
C ILE A 54 -0.09 -22.86 11.69
N GLY A 55 0.55 -23.96 12.09
CA GLY A 55 1.42 -24.06 13.26
C GLY A 55 2.90 -24.15 12.94
N ILE A 56 3.72 -24.12 13.99
CA ILE A 56 5.18 -24.06 13.86
C ILE A 56 5.72 -25.26 13.07
N GLU A 57 5.34 -26.48 13.44
CA GLU A 57 5.81 -27.71 12.77
C GLU A 57 5.31 -27.79 11.32
N ALA A 58 4.03 -27.49 11.09
CA ALA A 58 3.48 -27.42 9.74
C ALA A 58 4.16 -26.34 8.87
N SER A 59 4.53 -25.21 9.46
CA SER A 59 5.25 -24.12 8.78
C SER A 59 6.64 -24.56 8.34
N LYS A 60 7.34 -25.29 9.20
CA LYS A 60 8.65 -25.88 8.88
C LYS A 60 8.52 -26.88 7.72
N ALA A 61 7.53 -27.78 7.76
CA ALA A 61 7.32 -28.74 6.69
C ALA A 61 6.94 -28.06 5.35
N LEU A 62 6.12 -27.01 5.38
CA LEU A 62 5.81 -26.21 4.20
C LEU A 62 7.05 -25.49 3.65
N ALA A 63 7.88 -24.92 4.51
CA ALA A 63 9.13 -24.27 4.13
C ALA A 63 10.07 -25.23 3.37
N GLU A 64 10.28 -26.44 3.89
CA GLU A 64 11.13 -27.47 3.24
C GLU A 64 10.63 -27.84 1.83
N VAL A 65 9.31 -27.88 1.63
CA VAL A 65 8.70 -28.16 0.32
C VAL A 65 8.82 -26.98 -0.64
N ILE A 66 8.68 -25.75 -0.14
CA ILE A 66 8.90 -24.51 -0.91
C ILE A 66 10.35 -24.47 -1.41
N GLU A 67 11.32 -24.77 -0.55
CA GLU A 67 12.74 -24.81 -0.93
C GLU A 67 13.05 -25.89 -1.97
N ALA A 68 12.42 -27.06 -1.85
CA ALA A 68 12.63 -28.19 -2.76
C ALA A 68 11.97 -28.01 -4.15
N HIS A 69 10.84 -27.30 -4.22
CA HIS A 69 9.98 -27.28 -5.40
C HIS A 69 9.60 -25.87 -5.90
N GLY A 70 10.11 -24.82 -5.28
CA GLY A 70 9.64 -23.46 -5.49
C GLY A 70 10.32 -22.65 -6.59
N ALA A 71 11.23 -23.24 -7.39
CA ALA A 71 12.00 -22.51 -8.39
C ALA A 71 11.15 -21.73 -9.41
N ASP A 72 9.92 -22.20 -9.67
CA ASP A 72 8.97 -21.59 -10.60
C ASP A 72 7.85 -20.78 -9.92
N ILE A 73 7.83 -20.69 -8.58
CA ILE A 73 6.79 -19.95 -7.85
C ILE A 73 6.93 -18.44 -8.10
N GLU A 74 5.84 -17.84 -8.56
CA GLU A 74 5.70 -16.43 -8.88
C GLU A 74 4.79 -15.70 -7.88
N GLU A 75 3.83 -16.41 -7.27
CA GLU A 75 2.86 -15.86 -6.32
C GLU A 75 2.70 -16.75 -5.08
N VAL A 76 2.77 -16.12 -3.89
CA VAL A 76 2.44 -16.76 -2.62
C VAL A 76 1.37 -15.96 -1.89
N ASN A 77 0.26 -16.61 -1.58
CA ASN A 77 -0.82 -16.05 -0.77
C ASN A 77 -0.92 -16.78 0.58
N PHE A 78 -0.46 -16.11 1.63
CA PHE A 78 -0.58 -16.52 3.03
C PHE A 78 -1.41 -15.49 3.81
N SER A 79 -2.46 -14.93 3.20
CA SER A 79 -3.39 -14.07 3.94
C SER A 79 -4.29 -14.89 4.88
N ASP A 80 -4.62 -14.36 6.05
CA ASP A 80 -5.43 -15.08 7.06
C ASP A 80 -4.88 -16.50 7.33
N PHE A 81 -3.61 -16.56 7.72
CA PHE A 81 -2.84 -17.81 7.85
C PHE A 81 -2.58 -18.21 9.30
N TYR A 82 -2.82 -17.30 10.24
CA TYR A 82 -2.54 -17.47 11.67
C TYR A 82 -3.78 -17.32 12.56
N THR A 83 -5.00 -17.36 12.01
CA THR A 83 -6.21 -17.23 12.81
C THR A 83 -6.26 -18.29 13.91
N GLY A 84 -6.35 -17.84 15.17
CA GLY A 84 -6.37 -18.70 16.36
C GLY A 84 -5.00 -19.14 16.89
N ARG A 85 -3.88 -18.75 16.28
CA ARG A 85 -2.53 -18.98 16.84
C ARG A 85 -2.18 -17.95 17.89
N LEU A 86 -1.30 -18.34 18.81
CA LEU A 86 -0.75 -17.40 19.78
C LEU A 86 0.26 -16.48 19.10
N ASN A 87 0.31 -15.22 19.54
CA ASN A 87 1.30 -14.24 19.08
C ASN A 87 2.75 -14.67 19.30
N THR A 88 3.02 -15.59 20.22
CA THR A 88 4.36 -16.17 20.46
C THR A 88 4.73 -17.29 19.47
N GLU A 89 3.75 -17.89 18.79
CA GLU A 89 3.98 -18.95 17.79
C GLU A 89 4.25 -18.37 16.41
N ILE A 90 3.61 -17.24 16.07
CA ILE A 90 3.71 -16.61 14.76
C ILE A 90 5.16 -16.26 14.39
N PRO A 91 5.98 -15.63 15.27
CA PRO A 91 7.39 -15.35 14.96
C PRO A 91 8.17 -16.61 14.61
N GLN A 92 7.96 -17.70 15.36
CA GLN A 92 8.66 -18.97 15.13
C GLN A 92 8.26 -19.60 13.78
N SER A 93 6.99 -19.49 13.40
CA SER A 93 6.54 -19.90 12.07
C SER A 93 7.19 -19.06 10.96
N LEU A 94 7.25 -17.74 11.14
CA LEU A 94 7.86 -16.81 10.17
C LEU A 94 9.37 -17.05 10.00
N GLU A 95 10.08 -17.46 11.05
CA GLU A 95 11.50 -17.85 10.98
C GLU A 95 11.75 -19.07 10.08
N TYR A 96 10.72 -19.88 9.79
CA TYR A 96 10.81 -20.94 8.76
C TYR A 96 10.35 -20.45 7.39
N LEU A 97 9.18 -19.81 7.33
CA LEU A 97 8.55 -19.49 6.05
C LEU A 97 9.27 -18.37 5.30
N LEU A 98 9.65 -17.28 5.98
CA LEU A 98 10.24 -16.12 5.29
C LEU A 98 11.62 -16.45 4.65
N PRO A 99 12.54 -17.19 5.31
CA PRO A 99 13.76 -17.64 4.65
C PRO A 99 13.49 -18.55 3.44
N ALA A 100 12.54 -19.47 3.53
CA ALA A 100 12.18 -20.32 2.39
C ALA A 100 11.68 -19.49 1.20
N LEU A 101 10.90 -18.43 1.44
CA LEU A 101 10.45 -17.51 0.38
C LEU A 101 11.62 -16.75 -0.29
N LEU A 102 12.72 -16.47 0.43
CA LEU A 102 13.91 -15.84 -0.16
C LEU A 102 14.63 -16.75 -1.16
N THR A 103 14.40 -18.07 -1.10
CA THR A 103 14.97 -19.02 -2.06
C THR A 103 14.29 -18.99 -3.42
N LEU A 104 13.12 -18.34 -3.53
CA LEU A 104 12.28 -18.33 -4.73
C LEU A 104 12.74 -17.23 -5.70
N PRO A 105 13.42 -17.57 -6.81
CA PRO A 105 14.02 -16.56 -7.70
C PRO A 105 12.97 -15.80 -8.53
N LYS A 106 11.76 -16.34 -8.65
CA LYS A 106 10.67 -15.77 -9.45
C LYS A 106 9.54 -15.16 -8.63
N LEU A 107 9.60 -15.23 -7.29
CA LEU A 107 8.54 -14.73 -6.41
C LEU A 107 8.34 -13.22 -6.60
N SER A 108 7.28 -12.88 -7.31
CA SER A 108 6.94 -11.51 -7.68
C SER A 108 5.81 -10.94 -6.82
N ILE A 109 4.91 -11.79 -6.33
CA ILE A 109 3.74 -11.37 -5.54
C ILE A 109 3.74 -12.11 -4.20
N LEU A 110 3.65 -11.35 -3.11
CA LEU A 110 3.53 -11.89 -1.76
C LEU A 110 2.39 -11.19 -1.02
N ASN A 111 1.42 -11.99 -0.57
CA ASN A 111 0.35 -11.54 0.30
C ASN A 111 0.46 -12.16 1.69
N LEU A 112 0.65 -11.32 2.71
CA LEU A 112 0.65 -11.70 4.13
C LEU A 112 -0.46 -10.99 4.92
N SER A 113 -1.50 -10.50 4.24
CA SER A 113 -2.58 -9.73 4.88
C SER A 113 -3.36 -10.53 5.92
N ASP A 114 -4.12 -9.85 6.78
CA ASP A 114 -5.04 -10.48 7.73
C ASP A 114 -4.34 -11.42 8.74
N ASN A 115 -3.07 -11.16 9.02
CA ASN A 115 -2.29 -11.89 10.02
C ASN A 115 -1.94 -10.96 11.19
N ALA A 116 -2.30 -11.35 12.42
CA ALA A 116 -2.05 -10.56 13.63
C ALA A 116 -0.57 -10.52 14.03
N PHE A 117 0.21 -9.77 13.26
CA PHE A 117 1.65 -9.61 13.39
C PHE A 117 2.03 -8.80 14.64
N GLY A 118 1.52 -7.57 14.74
CA GLY A 118 1.84 -6.68 15.86
C GLY A 118 3.35 -6.48 16.07
N LEU A 119 3.73 -6.11 17.29
CA LEU A 119 5.13 -5.81 17.64
C LEU A 119 6.04 -7.03 17.75
N GLN A 120 5.49 -8.24 17.88
CA GLN A 120 6.31 -9.44 18.13
C GLN A 120 6.86 -10.08 16.86
N THR A 121 6.27 -9.77 15.70
CA THR A 121 6.67 -10.37 14.41
C THR A 121 7.44 -9.41 13.52
N ILE A 122 7.68 -8.18 13.95
CA ILE A 122 8.40 -7.20 13.12
C ILE A 122 9.86 -7.60 12.89
N ASP A 123 10.51 -8.29 13.84
CA ASP A 123 11.90 -8.73 13.68
C ASP A 123 12.11 -9.66 12.47
N PRO A 124 11.37 -10.78 12.32
CA PRO A 124 11.51 -11.62 11.13
C PRO A 124 11.09 -10.91 9.83
N ILE A 125 10.09 -10.02 9.87
CA ILE A 125 9.67 -9.24 8.69
C ILE A 125 10.75 -8.24 8.27
N GLU A 126 11.36 -7.52 9.21
CA GLU A 126 12.43 -6.56 8.94
C GLU A 126 13.71 -7.26 8.44
N LYS A 127 13.98 -8.49 8.88
CA LYS A 127 15.07 -9.31 8.33
C LYS A 127 14.79 -9.81 6.91
N PHE A 128 13.53 -10.14 6.62
CA PHE A 128 13.10 -10.65 5.31
C PHE A 128 13.06 -9.57 4.23
N LEU A 129 12.36 -8.46 4.50
CA LEU A 129 12.01 -7.47 3.48
C LEU A 129 13.21 -6.91 2.69
N PRO A 130 14.36 -6.53 3.29
CA PRO A 130 15.51 -6.04 2.55
C PRO A 130 16.07 -7.06 1.53
N ASN A 131 15.84 -8.34 1.77
CA ASN A 131 16.40 -9.45 1.00
C ASN A 131 15.44 -10.01 -0.06
N ALA A 132 14.16 -9.62 0.00
CA ALA A 132 13.10 -10.03 -0.94
C ALA A 132 13.24 -9.36 -2.33
N VAL A 133 14.42 -9.46 -2.94
CA VAL A 133 14.79 -8.72 -4.16
C VAL A 133 14.04 -9.16 -5.41
N ALA A 134 13.42 -10.35 -5.41
CA ALA A 134 12.55 -10.81 -6.50
C ALA A 134 11.17 -10.11 -6.52
N LEU A 135 10.73 -9.56 -5.37
CA LEU A 135 9.36 -9.12 -5.14
C LEU A 135 9.00 -7.83 -5.90
N GLU A 136 7.89 -7.84 -6.61
CA GLU A 136 7.35 -6.65 -7.31
C GLU A 136 6.08 -6.14 -6.65
N HIS A 137 5.33 -7.00 -5.95
CA HIS A 137 4.05 -6.66 -5.33
C HIS A 137 3.99 -7.19 -3.90
N LEU A 138 3.98 -6.28 -2.93
CA LEU A 138 3.91 -6.59 -1.51
C LEU A 138 2.55 -6.16 -0.94
N ILE A 139 1.84 -7.12 -0.34
CA ILE A 139 0.53 -6.91 0.29
C ILE A 139 0.64 -7.30 1.77
N LEU A 140 0.57 -6.28 2.63
CA LEU A 140 0.68 -6.34 4.09
C LEU A 140 -0.50 -5.59 4.71
N SER A 141 -1.75 -5.94 4.37
CA SER A 141 -2.91 -5.25 4.92
C SER A 141 -3.49 -5.93 6.17
N ASN A 142 -4.04 -5.15 7.10
CA ASN A 142 -4.75 -5.66 8.27
C ASN A 142 -3.87 -6.57 9.15
N ASN A 143 -2.65 -6.13 9.45
CA ASN A 143 -1.69 -6.89 10.24
C ASN A 143 -1.50 -6.36 11.68
N GLY A 144 -2.16 -5.25 12.02
CA GLY A 144 -2.12 -4.68 13.38
C GLY A 144 -0.72 -4.22 13.82
N MET A 145 0.10 -3.73 12.89
CA MET A 145 1.52 -3.45 13.10
C MET A 145 1.80 -2.28 14.05
N GLY A 146 1.00 -1.22 14.00
CA GLY A 146 1.22 0.01 14.76
C GLY A 146 2.36 0.88 14.20
N PRO A 147 2.56 2.10 14.74
CA PRO A 147 3.54 3.06 14.24
C PRO A 147 4.99 2.56 14.33
N PHE A 148 5.34 1.85 15.41
CA PHE A 148 6.70 1.34 15.61
C PHE A 148 7.10 0.33 14.53
N ALA A 149 6.25 -0.66 14.26
CA ALA A 149 6.52 -1.64 13.21
C ALA A 149 6.40 -1.01 11.82
N GLY A 150 5.47 -0.05 11.64
CA GLY A 150 5.37 0.75 10.41
C GLY A 150 6.67 1.49 10.06
N ALA A 151 7.30 2.13 11.04
CA ALA A 151 8.60 2.79 10.86
C ALA A 151 9.70 1.81 10.41
N ARG A 152 9.75 0.62 11.03
CA ARG A 152 10.70 -0.45 10.67
C ARG A 152 10.45 -1.00 9.27
N ILE A 153 9.20 -1.12 8.85
CA ILE A 153 8.85 -1.47 7.46
C ILE A 153 9.36 -0.40 6.50
N GLY A 154 9.20 0.89 6.83
CA GLY A 154 9.77 1.99 6.05
C GLY A 154 11.29 1.87 5.86
N LYS A 155 12.03 1.60 6.95
CA LYS A 155 13.48 1.32 6.90
C LYS A 155 13.80 0.09 6.04
N ALA A 156 13.02 -0.98 6.17
CA ALA A 156 13.21 -2.20 5.41
C ALA A 156 12.96 -2.00 3.90
N LEU A 157 11.95 -1.21 3.53
CA LEU A 157 11.68 -0.83 2.13
C LEU A 157 12.81 0.01 1.53
N PHE A 158 13.40 0.90 2.33
CA PHE A 158 14.60 1.65 1.93
C PHE A 158 15.75 0.69 1.63
N LYS A 159 16.05 -0.23 2.55
CA LYS A 159 17.12 -1.24 2.35
C LYS A 159 16.82 -2.16 1.15
N LEU A 160 15.57 -2.58 0.97
CA LEU A 160 15.13 -3.38 -0.18
C LEU A 160 15.43 -2.68 -1.51
N ALA A 161 15.12 -1.39 -1.63
CA ALA A 161 15.37 -0.63 -2.85
C ALA A 161 16.86 -0.65 -3.25
N HIS A 162 17.76 -0.50 -2.26
CA HIS A 162 19.21 -0.52 -2.49
C HIS A 162 19.70 -1.93 -2.84
N ASN A 163 19.21 -2.97 -2.15
CA ASN A 163 19.55 -4.35 -2.46
C ASN A 163 19.08 -4.78 -3.86
N LYS A 164 17.89 -4.35 -4.28
CA LYS A 164 17.41 -4.52 -5.66
C LYS A 164 18.34 -3.86 -6.69
N GLN A 165 18.80 -2.63 -6.42
CA GLN A 165 19.76 -1.95 -7.30
C GLN A 165 21.11 -2.68 -7.38
N ASN A 166 21.59 -3.26 -6.28
CA ASN A 166 22.83 -4.04 -6.30
C ASN A 166 22.71 -5.33 -7.13
N ARG A 167 21.53 -5.95 -7.18
CA ARG A 167 21.22 -7.12 -8.02
C ARG A 167 21.36 -6.83 -9.52
N TYR A 168 21.35 -5.56 -9.96
CA TYR A 168 21.61 -5.15 -11.35
C TYR A 168 22.94 -5.69 -11.89
N LYS A 169 23.94 -5.90 -11.01
CA LYS A 169 25.23 -6.47 -11.42
C LYS A 169 25.12 -7.91 -11.93
N ASP A 170 24.03 -8.61 -11.59
CA ASP A 170 23.79 -10.02 -11.89
C ASP A 170 22.62 -10.25 -12.90
N GLY A 171 21.90 -9.21 -13.36
CA GLY A 171 20.76 -9.35 -14.28
C GLY A 171 19.78 -8.15 -14.34
N GLU A 172 18.57 -8.36 -14.86
CA GLU A 172 17.48 -7.37 -14.89
C GLU A 172 16.90 -7.14 -13.47
N VAL A 173 16.73 -5.88 -13.07
CA VAL A 173 16.21 -5.53 -11.74
C VAL A 173 14.70 -5.60 -11.72
N ARG A 174 14.15 -6.44 -10.84
CA ARG A 174 12.72 -6.46 -10.52
C ARG A 174 12.40 -5.40 -9.47
N TYR A 175 11.94 -4.23 -9.89
CA TYR A 175 11.61 -3.15 -8.97
C TYR A 175 10.28 -3.40 -8.25
N LEU A 176 10.15 -2.89 -7.03
CA LEU A 176 8.87 -2.88 -6.34
C LEU A 176 7.90 -1.94 -7.07
N LYS A 177 6.74 -2.47 -7.49
CA LYS A 177 5.67 -1.79 -8.22
C LYS A 177 4.44 -1.56 -7.35
N THR A 178 4.17 -2.43 -6.38
CA THR A 178 2.98 -2.32 -5.53
C THR A 178 3.34 -2.47 -4.06
N PHE A 179 2.85 -1.53 -3.25
CA PHE A 179 2.87 -1.60 -1.80
C PHE A 179 1.47 -1.33 -1.24
N ILE A 180 0.85 -2.36 -0.66
CA ILE A 180 -0.46 -2.27 -0.01
C ILE A 180 -0.24 -2.53 1.48
N CYS A 181 -0.51 -1.54 2.32
CA CYS A 181 -0.26 -1.60 3.76
C CYS A 181 -1.37 -0.91 4.57
N GLY A 182 -2.63 -1.03 4.11
CA GLY A 182 -3.79 -0.47 4.81
C GLY A 182 -4.19 -1.25 6.07
N ARG A 183 -4.96 -0.64 6.98
CA ARG A 183 -5.46 -1.25 8.23
C ARG A 183 -4.38 -1.72 9.20
N ASN A 184 -3.28 -0.99 9.30
CA ASN A 184 -2.16 -1.33 10.18
C ASN A 184 -1.97 -0.38 11.35
N ARG A 185 -2.79 0.66 11.47
CA ARG A 185 -2.61 1.73 12.46
C ARG A 185 -1.20 2.32 12.39
N LEU A 186 -0.77 2.66 11.17
CA LEU A 186 0.57 3.19 10.95
C LEU A 186 0.76 4.55 11.63
N GLU A 187 -0.30 5.36 11.72
CA GLU A 187 -0.32 6.65 12.43
C GLU A 187 0.84 7.61 12.02
N ASN A 188 0.98 8.78 12.65
CA ASN A 188 2.06 9.73 12.31
C ASN A 188 3.46 9.16 12.59
N GLY A 189 3.59 8.33 13.63
CA GLY A 189 4.89 7.83 14.10
C GLY A 189 5.65 6.92 13.12
N SER A 190 5.02 6.50 12.02
CA SER A 190 5.66 5.74 10.95
C SER A 190 5.99 6.57 9.71
N ALA A 191 5.42 7.76 9.57
CA ALA A 191 5.40 8.54 8.34
C ALA A 191 6.81 8.88 7.84
N ASP A 192 7.71 9.22 8.75
CA ASP A 192 9.10 9.61 8.41
C ASP A 192 9.86 8.50 7.67
N TYR A 193 9.94 7.31 8.27
CA TYR A 193 10.64 6.19 7.65
C TYR A 193 9.85 5.53 6.51
N LEU A 194 8.51 5.54 6.56
CA LEU A 194 7.70 5.12 5.42
C LEU A 194 7.96 6.02 4.20
N SER A 195 8.04 7.33 4.39
CA SER A 195 8.39 8.29 3.33
C SER A 195 9.73 7.95 2.69
N LEU A 196 10.76 7.71 3.50
CA LEU A 196 12.07 7.28 3.00
C LEU A 196 12.01 5.97 2.21
N GLY A 197 11.31 4.98 2.74
CA GLY A 197 11.12 3.69 2.08
C GLY A 197 10.42 3.80 0.74
N LEU A 198 9.33 4.57 0.67
CA LEU A 198 8.57 4.80 -0.56
C LEU A 198 9.41 5.57 -1.59
N LYS A 199 10.06 6.67 -1.18
CA LYS A 199 10.92 7.49 -2.06
C LYS A 199 12.07 6.69 -2.68
N ALA A 200 12.64 5.73 -1.94
CA ALA A 200 13.70 4.88 -2.44
C ALA A 200 13.22 3.92 -3.56
N ASN A 201 11.94 3.54 -3.55
CA ASN A 201 11.33 2.63 -4.53
C ASN A 201 10.68 3.41 -5.69
N LYS A 202 11.51 4.07 -6.52
CA LYS A 202 11.09 5.01 -7.58
C LYS A 202 10.14 4.45 -8.65
N ASN A 203 10.03 3.14 -8.80
CA ASN A 203 9.17 2.47 -9.79
C ASN A 203 7.82 2.04 -9.21
N LEU A 204 7.45 2.50 -8.00
CA LEU A 204 6.12 2.26 -7.45
C LEU A 204 5.04 2.81 -8.36
N GLU A 205 4.07 1.96 -8.67
CA GLU A 205 2.87 2.25 -9.46
C GLU A 205 1.62 2.32 -8.57
N THR A 206 1.56 1.50 -7.52
CA THR A 206 0.39 1.39 -6.63
C THR A 206 0.81 1.52 -5.18
N ILE A 207 0.24 2.51 -4.49
CA ILE A 207 0.38 2.70 -3.03
C ILE A 207 -1.01 2.75 -2.42
N LYS A 208 -1.29 1.83 -1.50
CA LYS A 208 -2.54 1.81 -0.74
C LYS A 208 -2.25 1.80 0.75
N LEU A 209 -2.56 2.89 1.43
CA LEU A 209 -2.34 3.12 2.87
C LEU A 209 -3.65 3.46 3.59
N TYR A 210 -4.79 2.95 3.11
CA TYR A 210 -6.11 3.17 3.68
C TYR A 210 -6.23 2.75 5.15
N GLN A 211 -7.10 3.41 5.92
CA GLN A 211 -7.48 3.04 7.29
C GLN A 211 -6.27 2.87 8.23
N ASN A 212 -5.32 3.80 8.19
CA ASN A 212 -4.11 3.74 9.00
C ASN A 212 -4.07 4.76 10.15
N GLY A 213 -5.09 5.61 10.26
CA GLY A 213 -5.14 6.66 11.27
C GLY A 213 -3.97 7.64 11.17
N ILE A 214 -3.43 7.84 9.96
CA ILE A 214 -2.40 8.84 9.71
C ILE A 214 -3.09 10.21 9.74
N ARG A 215 -2.55 11.14 10.51
CA ARG A 215 -3.10 12.50 10.71
C ARG A 215 -2.41 13.51 9.79
N PRO A 216 -2.85 14.78 9.74
CA PRO A 216 -2.40 15.74 8.71
C PRO A 216 -0.87 15.94 8.62
N ALA A 217 -0.15 15.89 9.74
CA ALA A 217 1.31 15.97 9.74
C ALA A 217 1.98 14.75 9.10
N GLY A 218 1.51 13.54 9.44
CA GLY A 218 1.97 12.29 8.82
C GLY A 218 1.66 12.24 7.32
N ILE A 219 0.49 12.70 6.89
CA ILE A 219 0.14 12.81 5.46
C ILE A 219 1.08 13.81 4.76
N SER A 220 1.31 14.97 5.37
CA SER A 220 2.23 15.98 4.83
C SER A 220 3.64 15.42 4.62
N LYS A 221 4.16 14.66 5.59
CA LYS A 221 5.44 13.94 5.49
C LYS A 221 5.43 12.94 4.35
N LEU A 222 4.42 12.05 4.30
CA LEU A 222 4.29 11.05 3.24
C LEU A 222 4.30 11.67 1.85
N VAL A 223 3.54 12.75 1.64
CA VAL A 223 3.43 13.41 0.33
C VAL A 223 4.73 14.12 -0.04
N ASN A 224 5.24 14.99 0.83
CA ASN A 224 6.41 15.83 0.54
C ASN A 224 7.71 15.02 0.47
N ASN A 225 7.88 14.05 1.38
CA ASN A 225 9.14 13.31 1.54
C ASN A 225 9.10 11.91 0.91
N GLY A 226 7.91 11.39 0.57
CA GLY A 226 7.73 10.04 0.03
C GLY A 226 7.24 9.99 -1.40
N LEU A 227 6.13 10.69 -1.71
CA LEU A 227 5.37 10.47 -2.95
C LEU A 227 5.73 11.43 -4.10
N THR A 228 6.25 12.62 -3.79
CA THR A 228 6.46 13.70 -4.77
C THR A 228 7.30 13.27 -6.00
N ASP A 229 8.31 12.43 -5.79
CA ASP A 229 9.21 11.97 -6.86
C ASP A 229 8.79 10.69 -7.58
N LEU A 230 7.65 10.08 -7.19
CA LEU A 230 7.18 8.82 -7.75
C LEU A 230 6.36 9.06 -9.03
N LYS A 231 7.06 9.17 -10.16
CA LYS A 231 6.47 9.52 -11.47
C LYS A 231 5.66 8.40 -12.14
N HIS A 232 5.78 7.18 -11.63
CA HIS A 232 5.09 6.00 -12.15
C HIS A 232 3.76 5.71 -11.44
N LEU A 233 3.37 6.53 -10.45
CA LEU A 233 2.14 6.33 -9.70
C LEU A 233 0.91 6.31 -10.61
N ARG A 234 0.13 5.25 -10.44
CA ARG A 234 -1.14 4.95 -11.09
C ARG A 234 -2.27 4.84 -10.08
N ILE A 235 -1.99 4.39 -8.86
CA ILE A 235 -3.02 4.27 -7.82
C ILE A 235 -2.48 4.84 -6.51
N ILE A 236 -3.20 5.81 -5.97
CA ILE A 236 -3.00 6.34 -4.63
C ILE A 236 -4.30 6.15 -3.87
N ASP A 237 -4.24 5.38 -2.78
CA ASP A 237 -5.38 5.12 -1.91
C ASP A 237 -5.00 5.46 -0.47
N LEU A 238 -5.55 6.57 0.01
CA LEU A 238 -5.36 7.11 1.36
C LEU A 238 -6.68 7.14 2.15
N GLN A 239 -7.70 6.41 1.70
CA GLN A 239 -9.04 6.37 2.32
C GLN A 239 -8.96 6.22 3.85
N ASP A 240 -9.83 6.92 4.59
CA ASP A 240 -9.94 6.82 6.05
C ASP A 240 -8.59 7.06 6.76
N ASN A 241 -7.98 8.19 6.40
CA ASN A 241 -6.91 8.87 7.13
C ASN A 241 -7.30 10.35 7.22
N THR A 242 -6.78 11.07 8.20
CA THR A 242 -7.14 12.49 8.39
C THR A 242 -6.20 13.38 7.59
N ILE A 243 -6.70 14.02 6.52
CA ILE A 243 -5.91 14.85 5.61
C ILE A 243 -6.05 16.34 5.98
N THR A 244 -7.28 16.86 6.11
CA THR A 244 -7.59 18.29 6.32
C THR A 244 -6.98 19.24 5.28
N LYS A 245 -7.26 20.54 5.41
CA LYS A 245 -6.79 21.58 4.49
C LYS A 245 -5.27 21.61 4.29
N LYS A 246 -4.48 21.59 5.38
CA LYS A 246 -3.01 21.76 5.31
C LYS A 246 -2.35 20.69 4.46
N SER A 247 -2.70 19.41 4.65
CA SER A 247 -2.09 18.32 3.89
C SER A 247 -2.75 18.12 2.52
N SER A 248 -4.01 18.53 2.34
CA SER A 248 -4.66 18.66 1.02
C SER A 248 -3.86 19.58 0.10
N SER A 249 -3.34 20.70 0.60
CA SER A 249 -2.50 21.62 -0.18
C SER A 249 -1.23 20.95 -0.74
N HIS A 250 -0.66 19.97 -0.04
CA HIS A 250 0.52 19.20 -0.49
C HIS A 250 0.16 18.19 -1.59
N LEU A 251 -1.00 17.54 -1.45
CA LEU A 251 -1.56 16.66 -2.49
C LEU A 251 -1.88 17.48 -3.75
N ALA A 252 -2.57 18.62 -3.60
CA ALA A 252 -2.93 19.55 -4.68
C ALA A 252 -1.71 20.02 -5.48
N LYS A 253 -0.60 20.38 -4.81
CA LYS A 253 0.66 20.72 -5.48
C LYS A 253 1.19 19.59 -6.35
N ASN A 254 1.08 18.34 -5.90
CA ASN A 254 1.54 17.19 -6.68
C ASN A 254 0.59 16.84 -7.83
N LEU A 255 -0.72 16.96 -7.65
CA LEU A 255 -1.73 16.76 -8.69
C LEU A 255 -1.59 17.77 -9.83
N SER A 256 -1.41 19.05 -9.51
CA SER A 256 -1.21 20.13 -10.50
C SER A 256 0.16 20.10 -11.19
N SER A 257 1.14 19.38 -10.62
CA SER A 257 2.47 19.23 -11.18
C SER A 257 2.53 18.17 -12.30
N SER A 258 3.68 18.04 -12.97
CA SER A 258 3.92 16.94 -13.90
C SER A 258 4.23 15.58 -13.23
N ASN A 259 4.03 15.46 -11.91
CA ASN A 259 4.47 14.29 -11.15
C ASN A 259 3.53 13.09 -11.28
N TRP A 260 2.21 13.31 -11.22
CA TRP A 260 1.21 12.22 -11.18
C TRP A 260 0.35 12.17 -12.44
N THR A 261 0.97 12.38 -13.60
CA THR A 261 0.28 12.36 -14.90
C THR A 261 -0.19 10.95 -15.33
N ASN A 262 0.33 9.90 -14.69
CA ASN A 262 -0.03 8.50 -14.94
C ASN A 262 -1.14 7.99 -14.00
N LEU A 263 -1.64 8.84 -13.10
CA LEU A 263 -2.64 8.45 -12.10
C LEU A 263 -3.93 7.97 -12.77
N LYS A 264 -4.38 6.79 -12.36
CA LYS A 264 -5.61 6.11 -12.79
C LYS A 264 -6.69 6.10 -11.72
N GLU A 265 -6.29 6.04 -10.46
CA GLU A 265 -7.19 6.01 -9.31
C GLU A 265 -6.62 6.89 -8.20
N LEU A 266 -7.43 7.84 -7.74
CA LEU A 266 -7.21 8.61 -6.53
C LEU A 266 -8.38 8.31 -5.57
N ASN A 267 -8.07 7.63 -4.47
CA ASN A 267 -9.05 7.35 -3.42
C ASN A 267 -8.72 8.15 -2.16
N LEU A 268 -9.59 9.12 -1.86
CA LEU A 268 -9.56 9.96 -0.66
C LEU A 268 -10.93 9.91 0.04
N ASN A 269 -11.69 8.82 -0.08
CA ASN A 269 -12.94 8.66 0.69
C ASN A 269 -12.64 8.74 2.19
N ASP A 270 -13.59 9.26 2.96
CA ASP A 270 -13.53 9.31 4.43
C ASP A 270 -12.27 10.02 4.95
N ALA A 271 -11.75 11.00 4.21
CA ALA A 271 -10.42 11.56 4.48
C ALA A 271 -10.44 12.92 5.21
N LEU A 272 -11.64 13.42 5.55
CA LEU A 272 -11.86 14.72 6.19
C LEU A 272 -11.07 15.83 5.47
N LEU A 273 -11.26 15.94 4.15
CA LEU A 273 -10.60 16.98 3.36
C LEU A 273 -11.05 18.39 3.81
N GLN A 274 -12.27 18.49 4.35
CA GLN A 274 -12.97 19.74 4.67
C GLN A 274 -13.29 20.56 3.41
N LYS A 275 -14.18 21.53 3.56
CA LYS A 275 -14.63 22.44 2.49
C LYS A 275 -13.47 23.00 1.65
N LYS A 276 -12.49 23.63 2.32
CA LYS A 276 -11.33 24.26 1.65
C LYS A 276 -10.34 23.25 1.07
N GLY A 277 -10.02 22.18 1.79
CA GLY A 277 -9.05 21.18 1.33
C GLY A 277 -9.55 20.41 0.11
N GLY A 278 -10.84 20.04 0.13
CA GLY A 278 -11.52 19.41 -1.01
C GLY A 278 -11.52 20.28 -2.26
N TYR A 279 -11.91 21.56 -2.10
CA TYR A 279 -11.85 22.54 -3.19
C TYR A 279 -10.43 22.69 -3.76
N GLU A 280 -9.39 22.73 -2.93
CA GLU A 280 -8.00 22.82 -3.39
C GLU A 280 -7.57 21.61 -4.26
N ILE A 281 -8.00 20.39 -3.90
CA ILE A 281 -7.72 19.18 -4.67
C ILE A 281 -8.38 19.25 -6.06
N LEU A 282 -9.68 19.58 -6.09
CA LEU A 282 -10.45 19.67 -7.33
C LEU A 282 -9.92 20.80 -8.22
N LYS A 283 -9.61 21.95 -7.63
CA LYS A 283 -8.99 23.08 -8.34
C LYS A 283 -7.64 22.71 -8.94
N ALA A 284 -6.80 21.96 -8.21
CA ALA A 284 -5.51 21.51 -8.74
C ALA A 284 -5.64 20.58 -9.96
N LEU A 285 -6.64 19.68 -9.95
CA LEU A 285 -6.98 18.84 -11.11
C LEU A 285 -7.49 19.67 -12.30
N SER A 286 -8.20 20.78 -12.02
CA SER A 286 -8.79 21.67 -13.03
C SER A 286 -7.76 22.62 -13.66
N ASP A 287 -6.91 23.25 -12.85
CA ASP A 287 -5.90 24.22 -13.30
C ASP A 287 -4.70 23.54 -13.98
N GLY A 288 -4.50 22.24 -13.72
CA GLY A 288 -3.43 21.43 -14.27
C GLY A 288 -3.60 21.03 -15.74
N LYS A 289 -2.71 20.16 -16.22
CA LYS A 289 -2.89 19.49 -17.52
C LYS A 289 -4.00 18.43 -17.39
N PRO A 290 -4.74 18.12 -18.46
CA PRO A 290 -5.73 17.04 -18.42
C PRO A 290 -5.14 15.72 -17.91
N HIS A 291 -5.77 15.14 -16.91
CA HIS A 291 -5.43 13.85 -16.33
C HIS A 291 -6.06 12.73 -17.17
N ASN A 292 -5.52 12.53 -18.37
CA ASN A 292 -6.07 11.58 -19.35
C ASN A 292 -6.11 10.12 -18.87
N ASN A 293 -5.36 9.77 -17.83
CA ASN A 293 -5.33 8.40 -17.31
C ASN A 293 -6.28 8.19 -16.12
N LEU A 294 -6.80 9.27 -15.51
CA LEU A 294 -7.60 9.18 -14.29
C LEU A 294 -8.99 8.63 -14.64
N LYS A 295 -9.26 7.43 -14.13
CA LYS A 295 -10.50 6.68 -14.33
C LYS A 295 -11.38 6.70 -13.09
N LYS A 296 -10.80 6.85 -11.91
CA LYS A 296 -11.53 6.83 -10.65
C LYS A 296 -11.09 7.98 -9.76
N LEU A 297 -12.06 8.81 -9.38
CA LEU A 297 -11.89 9.87 -8.40
C LEU A 297 -12.90 9.62 -7.29
N LYS A 298 -12.41 9.30 -6.09
CA LYS A 298 -13.25 8.96 -4.96
C LYS A 298 -13.02 9.95 -3.82
N LEU A 299 -14.07 10.70 -3.49
CA LEU A 299 -14.10 11.81 -2.56
C LEU A 299 -15.33 11.76 -1.62
N GLN A 300 -15.86 10.57 -1.32
CA GLN A 300 -16.99 10.42 -0.40
C GLN A 300 -16.64 10.89 1.01
N PHE A 301 -17.62 11.38 1.77
CA PHE A 301 -17.49 11.74 3.18
C PHE A 301 -16.28 12.64 3.49
N ASN A 302 -16.22 13.79 2.81
CA ASN A 302 -15.11 14.74 2.91
C ASN A 302 -15.51 16.17 3.24
N GLU A 303 -16.80 16.41 3.53
CA GLU A 303 -17.35 17.74 3.82
C GLU A 303 -17.11 18.72 2.64
N LEU A 304 -17.17 18.22 1.40
CA LEU A 304 -17.16 19.08 0.21
C LEU A 304 -18.45 19.91 0.18
N ASP A 305 -18.33 21.19 -0.19
CA ASP A 305 -19.43 22.15 -0.26
C ASP A 305 -19.78 22.56 -1.70
N GLU A 306 -20.79 23.41 -1.85
CA GLU A 306 -21.23 23.98 -3.14
C GLU A 306 -20.08 24.54 -4.00
N LYS A 307 -19.06 25.17 -3.40
CA LYS A 307 -17.89 25.68 -4.16
C LYS A 307 -17.11 24.56 -4.84
N SER A 308 -17.01 23.40 -4.20
CA SER A 308 -16.41 22.20 -4.76
C SER A 308 -17.29 21.61 -5.87
N LEU A 309 -18.61 21.65 -5.68
CA LEU A 309 -19.58 21.15 -6.64
C LEU A 309 -19.63 21.98 -7.93
N GLU A 310 -19.61 23.32 -7.83
CA GLU A 310 -19.60 24.27 -8.95
C GLU A 310 -18.51 23.99 -10.00
N ILE A 311 -17.35 23.48 -9.60
CA ILE A 311 -16.21 23.25 -10.50
C ILE A 311 -16.18 21.84 -11.11
N LEU A 312 -16.87 20.87 -10.51
CA LEU A 312 -16.84 19.46 -10.93
C LEU A 312 -17.28 19.26 -12.39
N PRO A 313 -18.41 19.82 -12.89
CA PRO A 313 -18.83 19.60 -14.27
C PRO A 313 -17.76 20.03 -15.29
N ALA A 314 -17.18 21.22 -15.10
CA ALA A 314 -16.14 21.74 -15.98
C ALA A 314 -14.83 20.94 -15.89
N LEU A 315 -14.45 20.53 -14.67
CA LEU A 315 -13.29 19.67 -14.42
C LEU A 315 -13.44 18.34 -15.16
N ILE A 316 -14.60 17.67 -15.01
CA ILE A 316 -14.87 16.38 -15.64
C ILE A 316 -14.84 16.55 -17.15
N GLU A 317 -15.54 17.55 -17.72
CA GLU A 317 -15.63 17.73 -19.17
C GLU A 317 -14.26 17.99 -19.82
N LYS A 318 -13.42 18.83 -19.20
CA LYS A 318 -12.16 19.32 -19.80
C LYS A 318 -10.92 18.54 -19.39
N ASN A 319 -10.81 18.18 -18.12
CA ASN A 319 -9.57 17.72 -17.51
C ASN A 319 -9.59 16.24 -17.12
N LEU A 320 -10.77 15.63 -16.96
CA LEU A 320 -10.93 14.20 -16.69
C LEU A 320 -11.70 13.49 -17.83
N PRO A 321 -11.17 13.49 -19.08
CA PRO A 321 -11.91 12.99 -20.25
C PRO A 321 -12.20 11.48 -20.22
N ASN A 322 -11.47 10.72 -19.41
CA ASN A 322 -11.59 9.26 -19.29
C ASN A 322 -12.03 8.83 -17.88
N LEU A 323 -12.67 9.72 -17.12
CA LEU A 323 -13.23 9.38 -15.82
C LEU A 323 -14.37 8.36 -16.01
N GLU A 324 -14.23 7.21 -15.36
CA GLU A 324 -15.18 6.11 -15.38
C GLU A 324 -16.05 6.08 -14.12
N HIS A 325 -15.51 6.50 -12.97
CA HIS A 325 -16.21 6.51 -11.69
C HIS A 325 -15.89 7.79 -10.90
N LEU A 326 -16.93 8.50 -10.49
CA LEU A 326 -16.87 9.60 -9.54
C LEU A 326 -17.65 9.20 -8.29
N GLU A 327 -17.02 9.25 -7.13
CA GLU A 327 -17.68 9.00 -5.84
C GLU A 327 -17.66 10.27 -4.99
N ILE A 328 -18.82 10.86 -4.72
CA ILE A 328 -18.97 12.11 -3.94
C ILE A 328 -20.14 12.05 -2.94
N ASN A 329 -20.74 10.89 -2.70
CA ASN A 329 -21.75 10.71 -1.64
C ASN A 329 -21.20 11.12 -0.25
N GLY A 330 -22.07 11.50 0.69
CA GLY A 330 -21.64 11.89 2.03
C GLY A 330 -21.02 13.27 2.15
N ASN A 331 -21.19 14.14 1.16
CA ASN A 331 -20.72 15.52 1.18
C ASN A 331 -21.90 16.49 1.39
N ILE A 332 -21.59 17.78 1.54
CA ILE A 332 -22.55 18.83 1.90
C ILE A 332 -23.07 19.49 0.61
N PHE A 333 -24.11 18.91 0.00
CA PHE A 333 -24.66 19.33 -1.29
C PHE A 333 -26.19 19.31 -1.26
N ASP A 334 -26.82 20.23 -1.98
CA ASP A 334 -28.25 20.11 -2.31
C ASP A 334 -28.46 18.98 -3.35
N GLU A 335 -29.28 17.97 -3.01
CA GLU A 335 -29.62 16.86 -3.92
C GLU A 335 -30.28 17.34 -5.23
N GLU A 336 -30.91 18.52 -5.23
CA GLU A 336 -31.56 19.13 -6.39
C GLU A 336 -30.63 20.08 -7.18
N SER A 337 -29.33 20.13 -6.86
CA SER A 337 -28.34 20.98 -7.54
C SER A 337 -28.27 20.74 -9.06
N ASP A 338 -28.25 21.84 -9.82
CA ASP A 338 -28.09 21.82 -11.29
C ASP A 338 -26.72 21.23 -11.70
N GLU A 339 -25.69 21.36 -10.87
CA GLU A 339 -24.36 20.82 -11.09
C GLU A 339 -24.35 19.29 -11.09
N LEU A 340 -25.11 18.63 -10.19
CA LEU A 340 -25.25 17.17 -10.15
C LEU A 340 -25.91 16.67 -11.43
N VAL A 341 -26.95 17.36 -11.89
CA VAL A 341 -27.61 17.07 -13.19
C VAL A 341 -26.61 17.23 -14.33
N ALA A 342 -25.80 18.30 -14.34
CA ALA A 342 -24.80 18.53 -15.36
C ALA A 342 -23.71 17.44 -15.40
N ILE A 343 -23.28 16.92 -14.24
CA ILE A 343 -22.34 15.79 -14.17
C ILE A 343 -22.94 14.56 -14.85
N GLN A 344 -24.20 14.22 -14.53
CA GLN A 344 -24.89 13.08 -15.13
C GLN A 344 -25.06 13.27 -16.65
N GLU A 345 -25.45 14.45 -17.11
CA GLU A 345 -25.56 14.76 -18.54
C GLU A 345 -24.22 14.61 -19.28
N ILE A 346 -23.10 14.97 -18.65
CA ILE A 346 -21.76 14.78 -19.22
C ILE A 346 -21.47 13.28 -19.41
N PHE A 347 -21.75 12.43 -18.43
CA PHE A 347 -21.55 10.99 -18.54
C PHE A 347 -22.47 10.34 -19.57
N ASP A 348 -23.76 10.71 -19.58
CA ASP A 348 -24.73 10.23 -20.57
C ASP A 348 -24.31 10.60 -22.00
N LYS A 349 -23.85 11.83 -22.21
CA LYS A 349 -23.34 12.33 -23.50
C LYS A 349 -22.08 11.58 -23.95
N ARG A 350 -21.21 11.19 -23.02
CA ARG A 350 -20.00 10.37 -23.31
C ARG A 350 -20.36 8.92 -23.62
N GLY A 351 -21.46 8.42 -23.08
CA GLY A 351 -21.85 7.01 -23.13
C GLY A 351 -21.04 6.11 -22.20
N PHE A 352 -20.30 6.70 -21.26
CA PHE A 352 -19.58 6.03 -20.17
C PHE A 352 -19.29 7.03 -19.04
N GLY A 353 -18.96 6.50 -17.86
CA GLY A 353 -18.83 7.28 -16.64
C GLY A 353 -20.05 7.07 -15.74
N GLU A 354 -19.83 6.99 -14.44
CA GLU A 354 -20.90 6.90 -13.45
C GLU A 354 -20.59 7.78 -12.24
N LEU A 355 -21.66 8.38 -11.71
CA LEU A 355 -21.73 9.01 -10.40
C LEU A 355 -22.27 7.96 -9.41
N ASP A 356 -21.75 7.95 -8.19
CA ASP A 356 -22.25 7.07 -7.13
C ASP A 356 -23.67 7.43 -6.68
N GLU A 357 -24.30 6.51 -5.94
CA GLU A 357 -25.60 6.74 -5.32
C GLU A 357 -25.44 7.76 -4.17
N LEU A 358 -26.15 8.89 -4.27
CA LEU A 358 -26.04 10.04 -3.36
C LEU A 358 -27.09 9.99 -2.23
N ASP A 359 -27.18 8.86 -1.52
CA ASP A 359 -28.22 8.61 -0.50
C ASP A 359 -27.87 9.17 0.89
N GLU A 360 -26.65 9.67 1.10
CA GLU A 360 -26.14 10.14 2.39
C GLU A 360 -25.63 11.59 2.32
N LEU A 361 -26.17 12.42 1.41
CA LEU A 361 -25.80 13.84 1.36
C LEU A 361 -26.24 14.57 2.63
N GLU A 362 -25.44 15.55 3.01
CA GLU A 362 -25.76 16.50 4.07
C GLU A 362 -26.29 17.79 3.43
N GLU A 363 -27.43 18.28 3.90
CA GLU A 363 -28.02 19.52 3.41
C GLU A 363 -27.21 20.73 3.86
N PRO A 364 -26.95 21.73 3.01
CA PRO A 364 -26.25 22.95 3.42
C PRO A 364 -27.03 23.70 4.52
N ASP A 365 -26.43 23.87 5.70
CA ASP A 365 -27.06 24.62 6.78
C ASP A 365 -27.09 26.13 6.46
N SER A 366 -28.28 26.75 6.53
CA SER A 366 -28.47 28.17 6.18
C SER A 366 -27.86 29.17 7.17
N ASP A 367 -27.41 28.67 8.33
CA ASP A 367 -26.96 29.46 9.49
C ASP A 367 -25.45 29.32 9.77
N GLU A 368 -24.70 28.56 8.97
CA GLU A 368 -23.23 28.52 9.04
C GLU A 368 -22.66 29.81 8.43
N GLU A 369 -22.58 30.87 9.24
CA GLU A 369 -21.69 32.00 8.95
C GLU A 369 -20.26 31.47 8.83
N ASP A 370 -19.64 31.65 7.65
CA ASP A 370 -18.25 31.33 7.30
C ASP A 370 -17.38 30.99 8.53
N GLU A 371 -17.19 29.69 8.82
CA GLU A 371 -16.31 29.16 9.88
C GLU A 371 -14.81 29.43 9.58
N GLU A 372 -14.49 30.64 9.12
CA GLU A 372 -13.11 31.10 8.95
C GLU A 372 -12.41 31.30 10.31
N GLU A 373 -13.14 31.39 11.43
CA GLU A 373 -12.58 31.64 12.76
C GLU A 373 -12.11 30.38 13.52
N GLU A 374 -12.58 29.16 13.20
CA GLU A 374 -12.14 27.94 13.92
C GLU A 374 -10.88 27.27 13.31
N GLU A 375 -10.49 27.63 12.07
CA GLU A 375 -9.31 27.04 11.41
C GLU A 375 -7.96 27.61 11.89
N GLU A 376 -7.92 28.77 12.55
CA GLU A 376 -6.66 29.34 13.06
C GLU A 376 -6.14 28.61 14.31
N GLU A 377 -7.00 27.90 15.06
CA GLU A 377 -6.58 27.18 16.28
C GLU A 377 -5.94 25.81 16.00
N GLU A 378 -6.17 25.18 14.83
CA GLU A 378 -5.49 23.92 14.46
C GLU A 378 -4.07 24.14 13.90
N GLU A 379 -3.64 25.39 13.64
CA GLU A 379 -2.28 25.69 13.17
C GLU A 379 -1.23 25.65 14.30
N GLU A 380 -1.65 25.70 15.57
CA GLU A 380 -0.78 25.77 16.74
C GLU A 380 -0.66 24.45 17.51
N GLU A 381 -0.37 23.32 16.88
CA GLU A 381 0.28 22.21 17.60
C GLU A 381 0.89 21.21 16.62
N GLU A 382 2.19 21.37 16.36
CA GLU A 382 3.15 20.26 16.30
C GLU A 382 4.54 20.86 16.10
N GLU A 383 5.24 21.15 17.21
CA GLU A 383 6.71 21.13 17.24
C GLU A 383 7.16 19.68 16.98
N GLU A 384 6.99 19.20 15.75
CA GLU A 384 7.60 17.95 15.33
C GLU A 384 9.12 18.15 15.33
N SER A 385 9.83 17.26 16.03
CA SER A 385 11.29 17.16 15.93
C SER A 385 11.68 17.15 14.45
N GLU A 386 12.63 18.00 14.06
CA GLU A 386 13.11 18.14 12.69
C GLU A 386 13.71 16.80 12.21
N PHE A 387 12.87 15.91 11.69
CA PHE A 387 13.30 14.66 11.09
C PHE A 387 14.05 14.99 9.80
N ASP A 388 15.37 14.93 9.86
CA ASP A 388 16.21 15.14 8.70
C ASP A 388 16.25 13.85 7.86
N SER A 389 15.46 13.86 6.79
CA SER A 389 15.36 12.74 5.86
C SER A 389 16.70 12.38 5.20
N GLU A 390 17.62 13.33 5.01
CA GLU A 390 18.93 13.07 4.40
C GLU A 390 19.86 12.38 5.40
N VAL A 391 19.88 12.85 6.66
CA VAL A 391 20.65 12.23 7.73
C VAL A 391 20.16 10.80 7.99
N ALA A 392 18.85 10.62 8.14
CA ALA A 392 18.26 9.30 8.37
C ALA A 392 18.52 8.32 7.21
N ALA A 393 18.49 8.80 5.96
CA ALA A 393 18.87 8.00 4.80
C ALA A 393 20.36 7.63 4.79
N ALA A 394 21.24 8.56 5.18
CA ALA A 394 22.67 8.31 5.30
C ALA A 394 22.98 7.25 6.37
N GLU A 395 22.32 7.32 7.53
CA GLU A 395 22.43 6.32 8.60
C GLU A 395 22.01 4.93 8.11
N LEU A 396 20.87 4.82 7.43
CA LEU A 396 20.39 3.55 6.87
C LEU A 396 21.35 2.97 5.81
N LEU A 397 22.00 3.83 5.03
CA LEU A 397 23.03 3.42 4.07
C LEU A 397 24.30 2.91 4.78
N GLU A 398 24.71 3.53 5.89
CA GLU A 398 25.82 3.06 6.70
C GLU A 398 25.52 1.72 7.37
N GLU A 399 24.31 1.54 7.91
CA GLU A 399 23.85 0.25 8.42
C GLU A 399 23.95 -0.84 7.34
N LEU A 400 23.45 -0.56 6.13
CA LEU A 400 23.45 -1.52 5.03
C LEU A 400 24.88 -1.93 4.61
N LYS A 401 25.83 -0.98 4.60
CA LYS A 401 27.24 -1.28 4.29
C LYS A 401 27.87 -2.21 5.32
N LYS A 402 27.64 -1.96 6.61
CA LYS A 402 28.16 -2.81 7.70
C LYS A 402 27.63 -4.24 7.58
N THR A 403 26.33 -4.41 7.34
CA THR A 403 25.73 -5.74 7.14
C THR A 403 26.32 -6.45 5.92
N GLY A 404 26.52 -5.75 4.80
CA GLY A 404 27.15 -6.34 3.61
C GLY A 404 28.60 -6.79 3.83
N GLU A 405 29.40 -6.03 4.60
CA GLU A 405 30.76 -6.42 4.97
C GLU A 405 30.78 -7.68 5.86
N GLU A 406 29.86 -7.76 6.83
CA GLU A 406 29.70 -8.93 7.71
C GLU A 406 29.31 -10.19 6.90
N GLU A 407 28.36 -10.07 5.98
CA GLU A 407 27.95 -11.19 5.11
C GLU A 407 29.10 -11.67 4.20
N GLU A 408 29.90 -10.74 3.65
CA GLU A 408 31.06 -11.10 2.84
C GLU A 408 32.13 -11.83 3.68
N LEU A 409 32.35 -11.41 4.93
CA LEU A 409 33.24 -12.07 5.88
C LEU A 409 32.75 -13.48 6.23
N ILE A 410 31.46 -13.66 6.51
CA ILE A 410 30.84 -14.97 6.79
C ILE A 410 31.00 -15.90 5.57
N SER A 411 30.68 -15.42 4.37
CA SER A 411 30.83 -16.20 3.13
C SER A 411 32.29 -16.63 2.88
N LYS A 412 33.27 -15.78 3.21
CA LYS A 412 34.69 -16.13 3.12
C LYS A 412 35.10 -17.18 4.16
N LEU A 413 34.59 -17.08 5.39
CA LEU A 413 34.86 -18.04 6.46
C LEU A 413 34.29 -19.43 6.16
N GLU A 414 33.06 -19.51 5.65
CA GLU A 414 32.44 -20.78 5.23
C GLU A 414 33.23 -21.47 4.11
N LYS A 415 33.77 -20.70 3.17
CA LYS A 415 34.64 -21.23 2.09
C LYS A 415 36.00 -21.72 2.60
N THR A 416 36.51 -21.19 3.71
CA THR A 416 37.79 -21.64 4.31
C THR A 416 37.69 -22.88 5.19
N HIS A 417 36.49 -23.26 5.64
CA HIS A 417 36.27 -24.49 6.42
C HIS A 417 36.00 -25.74 5.57
N ILE A 418 36.00 -25.60 4.23
CA ILE A 418 36.01 -26.70 3.27
C ILE A 418 37.40 -26.77 2.64
N ALA A 419 38.40 -27.26 3.39
CA ALA A 419 39.74 -27.57 2.88
C ALA A 419 40.35 -28.76 3.61
#